data_AF-A0A953YFR0-F1
#
_entry.id   AF-A0A953YFR0-F1
#
_cell.length_a   1.000
_cell.length_b   1.000
_cell.length_c   1.000
_cell.angle_alpha   90.00
_cell.angle_beta   90.00
_cell.angle_gamma   90.00
#
_symmetry.space_group_name_H-M   'P 1'
#
loop_
_entity.id
_entity.type
_entity.pdbx_description
1 polymer ?
#
loop_
_entity_poly.entity_id
_entity_poly.type
_entity_poly.pdbx_seq_one_letter_code
_entity_poly.pdbx_strand_id
1 'polypeptide(L)'
;MGNASIIISIVSLVFIAAAGWSVWISKKNPRKFLEIHGFVNNCDEFGCAKIRKGNIILVVLSFIGYIVIIYKAAGTAFAWIPHEWGSINGDGDFVTLRSIICANLALFGAYYFTKIIQEYAFLKTQKIDSTTSRHPQ
;
A
#
# COMPACT_ATOMS: atom_id res chain seq x y z
N MET A 1 -10.01 24.77 -15.86
CA MET A 1 -10.22 23.41 -15.28
C MET A 1 -9.35 22.31 -15.89
N GLY A 2 -8.79 22.45 -17.11
CA GLY A 2 -8.01 21.36 -17.76
C GLY A 2 -6.67 20.98 -17.11
N ASN A 3 -5.91 21.93 -16.56
CA ASN A 3 -4.57 21.62 -16.03
C ASN A 3 -4.60 20.83 -14.71
N ALA A 4 -5.60 21.07 -13.86
CA ALA A 4 -5.72 20.41 -12.57
C ALA A 4 -6.03 18.90 -12.71
N SER A 5 -6.88 18.51 -13.65
CA SER A 5 -7.20 17.09 -13.85
C SER A 5 -6.02 16.30 -14.40
N ILE A 6 -5.19 16.92 -15.25
CA ILE A 6 -3.97 16.30 -15.79
C ILE A 6 -2.98 16.04 -14.66
N ILE A 7 -2.75 17.02 -13.78
CA ILE A 7 -1.84 16.88 -12.63
C ILE A 7 -2.32 15.75 -11.71
N ILE A 8 -3.61 15.72 -11.35
CA ILE A 8 -4.17 14.67 -10.49
C ILE A 8 -4.00 13.28 -11.12
N SER A 9 -4.16 13.17 -12.45
CA SER A 9 -4.01 11.92 -13.18
C SER A 9 -2.56 11.42 -13.16
N ILE A 10 -1.59 12.31 -13.42
CA ILE A 10 -0.15 11.99 -13.38
C ILE A 10 0.25 11.55 -11.96
N VAL A 11 -0.18 12.31 -10.95
CA VAL A 11 0.11 12.00 -9.54
C VAL A 11 -0.46 10.63 -9.15
N SER A 12 -1.69 10.34 -9.55
CA SER A 12 -2.31 9.03 -9.31
C SER A 12 -1.54 7.88 -9.97
N LEU A 13 -1.07 8.08 -11.20
CA LEU A 13 -0.24 7.10 -11.92
C LEU A 13 1.07 6.79 -11.18
N VAL A 14 1.73 7.81 -10.63
CA VAL A 14 2.96 7.63 -9.83
C VAL A 14 2.69 6.76 -8.61
N PHE A 15 1.58 7.00 -7.90
CA PHE A 15 1.20 6.19 -6.74
C PHE A 15 0.88 4.74 -7.12
N ILE A 16 0.14 4.53 -8.22
CA ILE A 16 -0.18 3.19 -8.73
C ILE A 16 1.10 2.45 -9.14
N ALA A 17 2.03 3.14 -9.81
CA ALA A 17 3.32 2.57 -10.19
C ALA A 17 4.15 2.18 -8.96
N ALA A 18 4.15 3.01 -7.90
CA ALA A 18 4.81 2.69 -6.64
C ALA A 18 4.20 1.44 -5.98
N ALA A 19 2.86 1.32 -5.94
CA ALA A 19 2.15 0.14 -5.44
C ALA A 19 2.45 -1.12 -6.27
N GLY A 20 2.55 -1.01 -7.60
CA GLY A 20 2.95 -2.11 -8.46
C GLY A 20 4.39 -2.54 -8.18
N TRP A 21 5.30 -1.57 -8.01
CA TRP A 21 6.70 -1.80 -7.68
C TRP A 21 6.88 -2.49 -6.33
N SER A 22 6.12 -2.09 -5.29
CA SER A 22 6.17 -2.71 -3.97
C SER A 22 5.72 -4.18 -3.97
N VAL A 23 4.71 -4.52 -4.78
CA VAL A 23 4.30 -5.93 -4.98
C VAL A 23 5.36 -6.71 -5.76
N TRP A 24 5.98 -6.10 -6.76
CA TRP A 24 7.02 -6.76 -7.55
C TRP A 24 8.28 -7.03 -6.72
N ILE A 25 8.74 -6.06 -5.92
CA ILE A 25 9.94 -6.22 -5.10
C ILE A 25 9.73 -7.23 -3.97
N SER A 26 8.53 -7.31 -3.37
CA SER A 26 8.23 -8.34 -2.35
C SER A 26 8.30 -9.76 -2.92
N LYS A 27 7.94 -9.94 -4.20
CA LYS A 27 8.09 -11.22 -4.90
C LYS A 27 9.54 -11.52 -5.26
N LYS A 28 10.29 -10.55 -5.81
CA LYS A 28 11.65 -10.78 -6.33
C LYS A 28 12.71 -10.84 -5.22
N ASN A 29 12.63 -9.93 -4.24
CA ASN A 29 13.59 -9.77 -3.15
C ASN A 29 12.87 -9.50 -1.82
N PRO A 30 12.22 -10.52 -1.21
CA PRO A 30 11.39 -10.35 -0.03
C PRO A 30 12.14 -9.75 1.17
N ARG A 31 13.41 -10.12 1.37
CA ARG A 31 14.26 -9.57 2.44
C ARG A 31 14.44 -8.05 2.33
N LYS A 32 14.79 -7.56 1.12
CA LYS A 32 14.93 -6.13 0.85
C LYS A 32 13.61 -5.37 1.04
N PHE A 33 12.48 -5.99 0.70
CA PHE A 33 11.17 -5.40 0.96
C PHE A 33 10.91 -5.22 2.46
N LEU A 34 11.23 -6.22 3.28
CA LEU A 34 11.07 -6.14 4.74
C LEU A 34 12.02 -5.10 5.37
N GLU A 35 13.25 -4.97 4.87
CA GLU A 35 14.21 -3.93 5.29
C GLU A 35 13.67 -2.52 5.00
N ILE A 36 13.09 -2.31 3.81
CA ILE A 36 12.46 -1.03 3.45
C ILE A 36 11.28 -0.71 4.37
N HIS A 37 10.51 -1.73 4.75
CA HIS A 37 9.38 -1.59 5.68
C HIS A 37 9.77 -1.58 7.16
N GLY A 38 11.06 -1.68 7.50
CA GLY A 38 11.55 -1.64 8.88
C GLY A 38 11.20 -2.87 9.72
N PHE A 39 10.86 -4.00 9.10
CA PHE A 39 10.54 -5.25 9.79
C PHE A 39 11.78 -6.13 10.05
N VAL A 40 12.77 -6.05 9.16
CA VAL A 40 14.08 -6.66 9.39
C VAL A 40 14.98 -5.54 9.86
N ASN A 41 15.02 -5.34 11.18
CA ASN A 41 16.15 -4.67 11.79
C ASN A 41 17.30 -5.66 11.74
N ASN A 42 18.39 -5.32 11.02
CA ASN A 42 19.67 -5.96 11.29
C ASN A 42 20.03 -5.60 12.74
N CYS A 43 19.65 -6.46 13.67
CA CYS A 43 20.27 -6.57 14.99
C CYS A 43 21.51 -7.48 14.89
N ASP A 44 22.27 -7.33 13.81
CA ASP A 44 23.55 -8.01 13.64
C ASP A 44 24.59 -7.12 14.33
N GLU A 45 24.82 -7.37 15.62
CA GLU A 45 25.98 -7.08 16.50
C GLU A 45 26.74 -5.73 16.47
N PHE A 46 26.58 -4.81 15.51
CA PHE A 46 27.40 -3.58 15.41
C PHE A 46 26.63 -2.29 15.06
N GLY A 47 25.33 -2.24 15.32
CA GLY A 47 24.58 -0.98 15.38
C GLY A 47 23.30 -0.99 14.55
N CYS A 48 22.20 -0.57 15.19
CA CYS A 48 20.89 -0.46 14.56
C CYS A 48 20.97 0.30 13.22
N ALA A 49 20.71 -0.40 12.13
CA ALA A 49 20.54 0.22 10.82
C ALA A 49 19.38 1.22 10.90
N LYS A 50 19.70 2.50 10.97
CA LYS A 50 18.72 3.59 11.03
C LYS A 50 17.86 3.54 9.76
N ILE A 51 16.53 3.44 9.90
CA ILE A 51 15.60 3.47 8.76
C ILE A 51 15.90 4.74 7.95
N ARG A 52 16.41 4.57 6.73
CA ARG A 52 16.77 5.68 5.84
C ARG A 52 15.49 6.43 5.48
N LYS A 53 15.43 7.76 5.66
CA LYS A 53 14.24 8.59 5.38
C LYS A 53 13.62 8.32 3.99
N GLY A 54 14.44 7.98 2.99
CA GLY A 54 13.97 7.61 1.65
C GLY A 54 13.10 6.34 1.59
N ASN A 55 13.31 5.38 2.50
CA ASN A 55 12.48 4.17 2.59
C ASN A 55 11.07 4.51 3.08
N ILE A 56 10.95 5.43 4.04
CA ILE A 56 9.65 5.87 4.56
C ILE A 56 8.82 6.51 3.44
N ILE A 57 9.42 7.35 2.61
CA ILE A 57 8.74 7.97 1.47
C ILE A 57 8.20 6.90 0.51
N LEU A 58 9.02 5.89 0.15
CA LEU A 58 8.59 4.80 -0.73
C LEU A 58 7.43 3.99 -0.14
N VAL A 59 7.47 3.72 1.16
CA VAL A 59 6.39 3.03 1.88
C VAL A 59 5.10 3.84 1.82
N VAL A 60 5.17 5.15 2.11
CA VAL A 60 4.01 6.04 2.07
C VAL A 60 3.45 6.16 0.64
N LEU A 61 4.31 6.32 -0.38
CA LEU A 61 3.89 6.36 -1.78
C LEU A 61 3.16 5.06 -2.19
N SER A 62 3.71 3.91 -1.80
CA SER A 62 3.09 2.61 -2.10
C SER A 62 1.75 2.44 -1.38
N PHE A 63 1.67 2.88 -0.13
CA PHE A 63 0.44 2.85 0.66
C PHE A 63 -0.66 3.71 0.05
N ILE A 64 -0.34 4.94 -0.36
CA ILE A 64 -1.27 5.82 -1.08
C ILE A 64 -1.70 5.17 -2.40
N GLY A 65 -0.78 4.52 -3.11
CA GLY A 65 -1.10 3.74 -4.31
C GLY A 65 -2.15 2.66 -4.05
N TYR A 66 -2.03 1.90 -2.96
CA TYR A 66 -3.05 0.93 -2.58
C TYR A 66 -4.39 1.57 -2.25
N ILE A 67 -4.41 2.71 -1.55
CA ILE A 67 -5.65 3.47 -1.30
C ILE A 67 -6.33 3.82 -2.62
N VAL A 68 -5.59 4.38 -3.59
CA VAL A 68 -6.14 4.77 -4.89
C VAL A 68 -6.73 3.57 -5.64
N ILE A 69 -5.99 2.44 -5.69
CA ILE A 69 -6.44 1.23 -6.38
C ILE A 69 -7.71 0.68 -5.74
N ILE A 70 -7.74 0.55 -4.41
CA ILE A 70 -8.88 -0.04 -3.69
C ILE A 70 -10.07 0.92 -3.72
N TYR A 71 -9.85 2.24 -3.62
CA TYR A 71 -10.91 3.23 -3.76
C TYR A 71 -11.59 3.13 -5.12
N LYS A 72 -10.81 3.03 -6.20
CA LYS A 72 -11.35 2.83 -7.56
C LYS A 72 -12.08 1.50 -7.69
N ALA A 73 -11.51 0.41 -7.16
CA ALA A 73 -12.14 -0.91 -7.18
C ALA A 73 -13.47 -0.95 -6.41
N ALA A 74 -13.52 -0.36 -5.21
CA ALA A 74 -14.72 -0.20 -4.41
C ALA A 74 -15.75 0.65 -5.17
N GLY A 75 -15.31 1.77 -5.76
CA GLY A 75 -16.16 2.60 -6.60
C GLY A 75 -16.85 1.80 -7.71
N THR A 76 -16.13 0.93 -8.41
CA THR A 76 -16.70 0.05 -9.44
C THR A 76 -17.61 -1.03 -8.85
N ALA A 77 -17.23 -1.65 -7.72
CA ALA A 77 -18.03 -2.67 -7.06
C ALA A 77 -19.36 -2.14 -6.51
N PHE A 78 -19.40 -0.89 -6.07
CA PHE A 78 -20.60 -0.19 -5.61
C PHE A 78 -21.24 0.68 -6.69
N ALA A 79 -20.96 0.43 -7.98
CA ALA A 79 -21.57 1.20 -9.07
C ALA A 79 -23.10 1.10 -9.10
N TRP A 80 -23.66 0.04 -8.53
CA TRP A 80 -25.10 -0.15 -8.38
C TRP A 80 -25.74 0.72 -7.29
N ILE A 81 -24.96 1.30 -6.37
CA ILE A 81 -25.49 2.22 -5.35
C ILE A 81 -25.65 3.61 -5.98
N PRO A 82 -26.87 4.19 -5.96
CA PRO A 82 -27.12 5.51 -6.51
C PRO A 82 -26.21 6.56 -5.89
N HIS A 83 -25.75 7.52 -6.71
CA HIS A 83 -24.85 8.56 -6.23
C HIS A 83 -25.52 9.50 -5.21
N GLU A 84 -26.85 9.54 -5.24
CA GLU A 84 -27.75 10.34 -4.41
C GLU A 84 -28.05 9.68 -3.05
N TRP A 85 -27.48 8.52 -2.77
CA TRP A 85 -27.52 7.96 -1.42
C TRP A 85 -26.44 8.63 -0.59
N GLY A 86 -26.85 9.46 0.38
CA GLY A 86 -25.97 10.31 1.16
C GLY A 86 -26.72 11.11 2.21
N SER A 87 -25.99 11.88 3.00
CA SER A 87 -26.55 12.83 3.96
C SER A 87 -25.98 14.22 3.69
N ILE A 88 -26.77 15.22 4.04
CA ILE A 88 -26.27 16.60 4.12
C ILE A 88 -25.39 16.69 5.37
N ASN A 89 -24.15 17.16 5.23
CA ASN A 89 -23.26 17.39 6.37
C ASN A 89 -23.66 18.66 7.15
N GLY A 90 -22.96 18.96 8.24
CA GLY A 90 -23.22 20.18 9.03
C GLY A 90 -23.02 21.50 8.27
N ASP A 91 -22.38 21.46 7.10
CA ASP A 91 -22.06 22.61 6.25
C ASP A 91 -23.06 22.79 5.09
N GLY A 92 -24.05 21.91 4.96
CA GLY A 92 -25.03 21.94 3.87
C GLY A 92 -24.59 21.22 2.59
N ASP A 93 -23.38 20.64 2.56
CA ASP A 93 -22.86 19.89 1.43
C ASP A 93 -23.39 18.46 1.40
N PHE A 94 -23.73 17.99 0.20
CA PHE A 94 -24.17 16.62 0.01
C PHE A 94 -22.97 15.66 0.02
N VAL A 95 -22.85 14.85 1.07
CA VAL A 95 -21.81 13.82 1.16
C VAL A 95 -22.41 12.47 0.79
N THR A 96 -21.96 11.93 -0.34
CA THR A 96 -22.45 10.65 -0.86
C THR A 96 -21.96 9.52 0.07
N LEU A 97 -22.88 8.72 0.59
CA LEU A 97 -22.63 7.55 1.44
C LEU A 97 -21.64 6.59 0.75
N ARG A 98 -21.79 6.45 -0.57
CA ARG A 98 -20.89 5.66 -1.42
C ARG A 98 -19.43 6.12 -1.32
N SER A 99 -19.17 7.42 -1.33
CA SER A 99 -17.79 7.94 -1.22
C SER A 99 -17.18 7.68 0.15
N ILE A 100 -17.98 7.78 1.22
CA ILE A 100 -17.53 7.47 2.59
C ILE A 100 -17.18 5.98 2.71
N ILE A 101 -18.05 5.10 2.21
CA ILE A 101 -17.81 3.64 2.23
C ILE A 101 -16.56 3.30 1.42
N CYS A 102 -16.41 3.86 0.21
CA CYS A 102 -15.24 3.63 -0.63
C CYS A 102 -13.95 4.13 0.04
N ALA A 103 -13.98 5.29 0.69
CA ALA A 103 -12.83 5.84 1.41
C ALA A 103 -12.41 4.96 2.59
N ASN A 104 -13.37 4.51 3.41
CA ASN A 104 -13.09 3.59 4.50
C ASN A 104 -12.52 2.26 4.00
N LEU A 105 -13.15 1.65 2.99
CA LEU A 105 -12.64 0.42 2.38
C LEU A 105 -11.25 0.59 1.79
N ALA A 106 -10.96 1.75 1.19
CA ALA A 106 -9.63 2.04 0.68
C ALA A 106 -8.58 2.11 1.78
N LEU A 107 -8.87 2.77 2.91
CA LEU A 107 -7.96 2.88 4.05
C LEU A 107 -7.72 1.53 4.73
N PHE A 108 -8.78 0.84 5.12
CA PHE A 108 -8.68 -0.47 5.76
C PHE A 108 -8.08 -1.51 4.80
N GLY A 109 -8.52 -1.52 3.55
CA GLY A 109 -8.01 -2.41 2.52
C GLY A 109 -6.51 -2.19 2.28
N ALA A 110 -6.05 -0.95 2.16
CA ALA A 110 -4.63 -0.65 1.98
C ALA A 110 -3.79 -1.10 3.19
N TYR A 111 -4.30 -0.90 4.40
CA TYR A 111 -3.66 -1.36 5.63
C TYR A 111 -3.52 -2.88 5.68
N TYR A 112 -4.61 -3.62 5.51
CA TYR A 112 -4.57 -5.09 5.53
C TYR A 112 -3.76 -5.67 4.38
N PHE A 113 -3.87 -5.09 3.18
CA PHE A 113 -3.08 -5.53 2.03
C PHE A 113 -1.58 -5.36 2.27
N THR A 114 -1.18 -4.24 2.87
CA THR A 114 0.22 -4.01 3.26
C THR A 114 0.69 -5.07 4.26
N LYS A 115 -0.13 -5.40 5.27
CA LYS A 115 0.18 -6.46 6.25
C LYS A 115 0.34 -7.84 5.61
N ILE A 116 -0.56 -8.21 4.69
CA ILE A 116 -0.50 -9.49 3.97
C ILE A 116 0.79 -9.59 3.15
N ILE A 117 1.20 -8.52 2.45
CA ILE A 117 2.45 -8.54 1.67
C ILE A 117 3.67 -8.65 2.59
N GLN A 118 3.67 -7.95 3.74
CA GLN A 118 4.73 -8.07 4.73
C GLN A 118 4.84 -9.50 5.26
N GLU A 119 3.73 -10.11 5.64
CA GLU A 119 3.69 -11.50 6.12
C GLU A 119 4.16 -12.49 5.04
N TYR A 120 3.70 -12.33 3.80
CA TYR A 120 4.16 -13.11 2.66
C TYR A 120 5.69 -13.02 2.49
N ALA A 121 6.25 -11.81 2.52
CA ALA A 121 7.69 -11.61 2.39
C ALA A 121 8.46 -12.25 3.55
N PHE A 122 7.93 -12.17 4.77
CA PHE A 122 8.51 -12.78 5.96
C PHE A 122 8.57 -14.31 5.85
N LEU A 123 7.43 -14.95 5.59
CA LEU A 123 7.34 -16.41 5.42
C LEU A 123 8.23 -16.93 4.29
N LYS A 124 8.31 -16.18 3.18
CA LYS A 124 9.18 -16.53 2.06
C LYS A 124 10.65 -16.49 2.44
N THR A 125 11.06 -15.55 3.28
CA THR A 125 12.45 -15.42 3.76
C THR A 125 12.81 -16.60 4.67
N GLN A 126 11.96 -16.94 5.65
CA GLN A 126 12.16 -18.10 6.53
C GLN A 126 12.32 -19.43 5.76
N LYS A 127 11.56 -19.61 4.68
CA LYS A 127 11.67 -20.80 3.82
C LYS A 127 13.02 -20.91 3.12
N ILE A 128 13.59 -19.78 2.69
CA ILE A 128 14.90 -19.72 2.04
C ILE A 128 16.01 -20.07 3.04
N ASP A 129 15.95 -19.51 4.25
CA ASP A 129 16.95 -19.73 5.29
C ASP A 129 16.97 -21.19 5.77
N SER A 130 15.79 -21.79 5.97
CA SER A 130 15.65 -23.21 6.36
C SER A 130 16.06 -24.21 5.27
N THR A 131 16.05 -23.81 4.00
CA THR A 131 16.56 -24.65 2.91
C THR A 131 18.08 -24.58 2.84
N THR A 132 18.64 -23.39 3.07
CA THR A 132 20.09 -23.15 3.07
C THR A 132 20.78 -23.91 4.20
N SER A 133 20.19 -23.93 5.41
CA SER A 133 20.78 -24.64 6.56
C SER A 133 20.79 -26.17 6.43
N ARG A 134 19.97 -26.75 5.54
CA ARG A 134 19.95 -28.21 5.26
C ARG A 134 21.02 -28.65 4.27
N HIS A 135 21.61 -27.71 3.53
CA HIS A 135 22.67 -27.96 2.57
C HIS A 135 23.84 -26.99 2.79
N PRO A 136 24.58 -27.13 3.92
CA PRO A 136 25.83 -26.41 4.08
C PRO A 136 26.79 -26.88 2.96
N GLN A 137 27.29 -25.93 2.17
CA GLN A 137 28.33 -26.18 1.18
C GLN A 137 29.65 -26.57 1.84
#